data_AF-A0A1C6K950-F1
#
_entry.id   AF-A0A1C6K950-F1
#
_cell.length_a   1.000
_cell.length_b   1.000
_cell.length_c   1.000
_cell.angle_alpha   90.00
_cell.angle_beta   90.00
_cell.angle_gamma   90.00
#
_symmetry.space_group_name_H-M   'P 1'
#
loop_
_entity.id
_entity.type
_entity.pdbx_description
1 polymer ?
#
loop_
_entity_poly.entity_id
_entity_poly.type
_entity_poly.pdbx_seq_one_letter_code
_entity_poly.pdbx_strand_id
1 'polypeptide(L)'
;MIRQLTQEMAQSLCAAPEIEQKMEQLVGQLETVKGKKSYGYLPESVKKTVDEAVDKLEELLVVRECYDQWCILQNEVENYCHDKPRERKKLAQEKKFRQIKNAIIQEAENIRLGVMTFEDEKVEDRDEWVENWEVSYECLRLRAKIEDRKLPLDQRDEAVGDLE
;
A
#
# COMPACT_ATOMS: atom_id res chain seq x y z
N MET A 1 12.14 -37.65 11.94
CA MET A 1 10.84 -37.04 12.23
C MET A 1 10.95 -35.54 12.48
N ILE A 2 11.56 -35.04 13.57
CA ILE A 2 11.69 -33.58 13.79
C ILE A 2 12.42 -32.87 12.63
N ARG A 3 13.57 -33.40 12.17
CA ARG A 3 14.31 -32.82 11.04
C ARG A 3 13.51 -32.78 9.72
N GLN A 4 12.68 -33.79 9.47
CA GLN A 4 11.82 -33.83 8.27
C GLN A 4 10.73 -32.77 8.38
N LEU A 5 10.09 -32.63 9.55
CA LEU A 5 9.12 -31.57 9.78
C LEU A 5 9.75 -30.18 9.64
N THR A 6 10.95 -29.93 10.17
CA THR A 6 11.62 -28.63 10.01
C THR A 6 11.96 -28.34 8.55
N GLN A 7 12.33 -29.37 7.79
CA GLN A 7 12.70 -29.26 6.39
C GLN A 7 11.46 -29.08 5.49
N GLU A 8 10.37 -29.79 5.77
CA GLU A 8 9.06 -29.61 5.13
C GLU A 8 8.46 -28.25 5.47
N MET A 9 8.54 -27.80 6.73
CA MET A 9 8.12 -26.46 7.14
C MET A 9 8.95 -25.38 6.43
N ALA A 10 10.27 -25.53 6.36
CA ALA A 10 11.13 -24.58 5.62
C ALA A 10 10.79 -24.57 4.12
N GLN A 11 10.50 -25.73 3.53
CA GLN A 11 10.12 -25.86 2.12
C GLN A 11 8.69 -25.38 1.83
N SER A 12 7.78 -25.48 2.80
CA SER A 12 6.39 -25.02 2.66
C SER A 12 6.20 -23.54 3.03
N LEU A 13 7.04 -22.99 3.91
CA LEU A 13 6.98 -21.60 4.36
C LEU A 13 7.74 -20.64 3.42
N CYS A 14 8.87 -21.04 2.84
CA CYS A 14 9.61 -20.22 1.89
C CYS A 14 9.24 -20.55 0.43
N ALA A 15 8.02 -20.18 0.03
CA ALA A 15 7.60 -20.31 -1.36
C ALA A 15 8.34 -19.33 -2.31
N ALA A 16 9.01 -18.30 -1.77
CA ALA A 16 9.70 -17.26 -2.54
C ALA A 16 10.91 -16.68 -1.78
N PRO A 17 12.08 -17.35 -1.82
CA PRO A 17 13.29 -16.92 -1.11
C PRO A 17 13.79 -15.54 -1.55
N GLU A 18 13.45 -15.09 -2.76
CA GLU A 18 13.79 -13.77 -3.26
C GLU A 18 13.09 -12.64 -2.49
N ILE A 19 11.86 -12.87 -2.02
CA ILE A 19 11.12 -11.89 -1.20
C ILE A 19 11.77 -11.79 0.17
N GLU A 20 12.09 -12.93 0.79
CA GLU A 20 12.78 -12.98 2.08
C GLU A 20 14.11 -12.22 2.03
N GLN A 21 14.91 -12.46 0.99
CA GLN A 21 16.17 -11.75 0.79
C GLN A 21 15.98 -10.23 0.69
N LYS A 22 14.92 -9.77 0.02
CA LYS A 22 14.61 -8.34 -0.08
C LYS A 22 14.11 -7.75 1.24
N MET A 23 13.33 -8.51 2.00
CA MET A 23 12.91 -8.11 3.34
C MET A 23 14.11 -7.99 4.29
N GLU A 24 15.02 -8.97 4.31
CA GLU A 24 16.24 -8.90 5.12
C GLU A 24 17.12 -7.70 4.74
N GLN A 25 17.29 -7.46 3.44
CA GLN A 25 18.01 -6.28 2.94
C GLN A 25 17.33 -4.98 3.43
N LEU A 26 16.01 -4.90 3.38
CA LEU A 26 15.24 -3.75 3.80
C LEU A 26 15.36 -3.52 5.32
N VAL A 27 15.31 -4.57 6.13
CA VAL A 27 15.53 -4.52 7.59
C VAL A 27 16.86 -3.86 7.92
N GLY A 28 17.95 -4.33 7.31
CA GLY A 28 19.28 -3.76 7.54
C GLY A 28 19.40 -2.30 7.07
N GLN A 29 18.75 -1.95 5.96
CA GLN A 29 18.70 -0.57 5.50
C GLN A 29 17.93 0.35 6.45
N LEU A 30 16.78 -0.09 6.95
CA LEU A 30 15.92 0.70 7.84
C LEU A 30 16.55 0.94 9.21
N GLU A 31 17.48 0.09 9.67
CA GLU A 31 18.27 0.35 10.88
C GLU A 31 19.08 1.65 10.77
N THR A 32 19.60 1.96 9.58
CA THR A 32 20.42 3.16 9.34
C THR A 32 19.60 4.44 9.14
N VAL A 33 18.31 4.30 8.77
CA VAL A 33 17.43 5.43 8.48
C VAL A 33 16.84 5.99 9.78
N LYS A 34 17.07 7.30 10.01
CA LYS A 34 16.52 8.04 11.15
C LYS A 34 15.24 8.78 10.75
N GLY A 35 14.29 8.88 11.66
CA GLY A 35 13.05 9.65 11.46
C GLY A 35 11.88 8.81 10.94
N LYS A 36 10.93 9.45 10.24
CA LYS A 36 9.71 8.80 9.73
C LYS A 36 10.07 7.78 8.64
N LYS A 37 9.72 6.51 8.87
CA LYS A 37 9.93 5.39 7.94
C LYS A 37 8.67 5.10 7.14
N SER A 38 8.20 6.07 6.36
CA SER A 38 7.20 5.84 5.31
C SER A 38 7.83 6.09 3.94
N TYR A 39 7.29 5.44 2.91
CA TYR A 39 7.91 5.36 1.59
C TYR A 39 8.33 6.74 1.06
N GLY A 40 7.51 7.78 1.25
CA GLY A 40 7.83 9.14 0.78
C GLY A 40 9.12 9.74 1.36
N TYR A 41 9.44 9.42 2.62
CA TYR A 41 10.55 10.01 3.38
C TYR A 41 11.82 9.17 3.34
N LEU A 42 11.76 7.97 2.77
CA LEU A 42 12.93 7.11 2.63
C LEU A 42 13.90 7.64 1.57
N PRO A 43 15.21 7.42 1.74
CA PRO A 43 16.20 7.71 0.71
C PRO A 43 16.00 6.79 -0.51
N GLU A 44 16.45 7.25 -1.67
CA GLU A 44 16.21 6.59 -2.96
C GLU A 44 16.69 5.13 -3.00
N SER A 45 17.83 4.83 -2.36
CA SER A 45 18.36 3.47 -2.28
C SER A 45 17.42 2.50 -1.58
N VAL A 46 16.71 2.97 -0.55
CA VAL A 46 15.78 2.16 0.25
C VAL A 46 14.43 2.06 -0.47
N LYS A 47 13.95 3.15 -1.08
CA LYS A 47 12.76 3.13 -1.95
C LYS A 47 12.89 2.09 -3.05
N LYS A 48 14.06 2.02 -3.69
CA LYS A 48 14.37 1.01 -4.71
C LYS A 48 14.26 -0.42 -4.17
N THR A 49 14.76 -0.68 -2.97
CA THR A 49 14.63 -2.01 -2.34
C THR A 49 13.17 -2.36 -2.03
N VAL A 50 12.37 -1.39 -1.59
CA VAL A 50 10.92 -1.57 -1.40
C VAL A 50 10.23 -1.86 -2.74
N ASP A 51 10.57 -1.13 -3.80
CA ASP A 51 9.99 -1.35 -5.13
C ASP A 51 10.36 -2.72 -5.70
N GLU A 52 11.61 -3.16 -5.51
CA GLU A 52 12.05 -4.51 -5.89
C GLU A 52 11.32 -5.60 -5.08
N ALA A 53 11.01 -5.36 -3.81
CA ALA A 53 10.21 -6.29 -3.00
C ALA A 53 8.77 -6.40 -3.53
N VAL A 54 8.16 -5.28 -3.93
CA VAL A 54 6.83 -5.28 -4.57
C VAL A 54 6.86 -6.00 -5.92
N ASP A 55 7.90 -5.76 -6.74
CA ASP A 55 8.09 -6.46 -8.01
C ASP A 55 8.18 -7.99 -7.80
N LYS A 56 8.85 -8.43 -6.73
CA LYS A 56 8.89 -9.86 -6.36
C LYS A 56 7.57 -10.41 -5.85
N LEU A 57 6.78 -9.61 -5.14
CA LEU A 57 5.41 -9.99 -4.77
C LEU A 57 4.52 -10.14 -6.01
N GLU A 58 4.67 -9.29 -7.02
CA GLU A 58 3.92 -9.40 -8.29
C GLU A 58 4.24 -10.71 -9.06
N GLU A 59 5.41 -11.31 -8.83
CA GLU A 59 5.77 -12.60 -9.44
C GLU A 59 4.97 -13.78 -8.85
N LEU A 60 4.40 -13.65 -7.65
CA LEU A 60 3.55 -14.67 -7.04
C LEU A 60 2.25 -14.84 -7.83
N LEU A 61 1.89 -16.09 -8.15
CA LEU A 61 0.73 -16.40 -9.01
C LEU A 61 -0.56 -15.73 -8.52
N VAL A 62 -0.85 -15.82 -7.22
CA VAL A 62 -2.06 -15.24 -6.61
C VAL A 62 -2.09 -13.71 -6.76
N VAL A 63 -0.94 -13.06 -6.57
CA VAL A 63 -0.83 -11.60 -6.68
C VAL A 63 -0.96 -11.16 -8.14
N ARG A 64 -0.30 -11.89 -9.05
CA ARG A 64 -0.38 -11.63 -10.50
C ARG A 64 -1.81 -11.72 -11.02
N GLU A 65 -2.52 -12.80 -10.69
CA GLU A 65 -3.90 -13.01 -11.13
C GLU A 65 -4.83 -11.91 -10.59
N CYS A 66 -4.67 -11.54 -9.32
CA CYS A 66 -5.43 -10.44 -8.71
C CYS A 66 -5.11 -9.09 -9.38
N TYR A 67 -3.83 -8.83 -9.68
CA TYR A 67 -3.41 -7.59 -10.33
C TYR A 67 -3.92 -7.50 -11.78
N ASP A 68 -3.93 -8.62 -12.51
CA ASP A 68 -4.47 -8.69 -13.86
C ASP A 68 -5.97 -8.40 -13.89
N GLN A 69 -6.74 -8.97 -12.96
CA GLN A 69 -8.16 -8.65 -12.80
C GLN A 69 -8.38 -7.17 -12.49
N TRP A 70 -7.58 -6.60 -11.59
CA TRP A 70 -7.65 -5.18 -11.29
C TRP A 70 -7.35 -4.32 -12.52
N CYS A 71 -6.34 -4.65 -13.32
CA CYS A 71 -6.03 -3.92 -14.55
C CYS A 71 -7.20 -3.94 -15.54
N ILE A 72 -7.88 -5.08 -15.71
CA ILE A 72 -9.06 -5.21 -16.58
C ILE A 72 -10.18 -4.27 -16.08
N LEU A 73 -10.53 -4.35 -14.80
CA LEU A 73 -11.58 -3.51 -14.21
C LEU A 73 -11.25 -2.02 -14.29
N GLN A 74 -9.98 -1.64 -14.09
CA GLN A 74 -9.57 -0.24 -14.24
C GLN A 74 -9.64 0.22 -15.69
N ASN A 75 -9.32 -0.64 -16.66
CA ASN A 75 -9.46 -0.29 -18.07
C ASN A 75 -10.91 -0.04 -18.44
N GLU A 76 -11.86 -0.83 -17.92
CA GLU A 76 -13.30 -0.60 -18.15
C GLU A 76 -13.73 0.78 -17.63
N VAL A 77 -13.28 1.16 -16.43
CA VAL A 77 -13.56 2.47 -15.84
C VAL A 77 -12.91 3.61 -16.64
N GLU A 78 -11.64 3.44 -17.06
CA GLU A 78 -10.91 4.48 -17.80
C GLU A 78 -11.39 4.63 -19.25
N ASN A 79 -11.78 3.53 -19.91
CA ASN A 79 -12.32 3.55 -21.27
C ASN A 79 -13.64 4.34 -21.37
N TYR A 80 -14.37 4.49 -20.26
CA TYR A 80 -15.55 5.34 -20.22
C TYR A 80 -15.20 6.83 -20.37
N CYS A 81 -14.00 7.24 -19.97
CA CYS A 81 -13.53 8.63 -19.99
C CYS A 81 -12.48 8.92 -21.08
N HIS A 82 -11.76 7.90 -21.56
CA HIS A 82 -10.63 8.05 -22.47
C HIS A 82 -10.62 6.98 -23.58
N ASP A 83 -10.46 7.40 -24.85
CA ASP A 83 -10.41 6.50 -26.02
C ASP A 83 -9.13 5.65 -26.14
N LYS A 84 -8.17 5.80 -25.22
CA LYS A 84 -6.88 5.11 -25.30
C LYS A 84 -6.80 3.99 -24.27
N PRO A 85 -6.52 2.74 -24.71
CA PRO A 85 -6.30 1.64 -23.78
C PRO A 85 -5.08 1.92 -22.92
N ARG A 86 -5.21 1.69 -21.62
CA ARG A 86 -4.13 1.86 -20.64
C ARG A 86 -2.98 0.88 -20.92
N GLU A 87 -1.76 1.38 -20.83
CA GLU A 87 -0.57 0.52 -20.79
C GLU A 87 -0.43 -0.14 -19.40
N ARG A 88 -0.26 -1.47 -19.37
CA ARG A 88 -0.01 -2.21 -18.13
C ARG A 88 1.33 -1.78 -17.56
N LYS A 89 1.31 -1.17 -16.37
CA LYS A 89 2.51 -0.84 -15.59
C LYS A 89 2.79 -1.95 -14.59
N LYS A 90 3.97 -1.92 -13.98
CA LYS A 90 4.30 -2.79 -12.84
C LYS A 90 3.51 -2.37 -11.60
N LEU A 91 3.21 -3.32 -10.72
CA LEU A 91 2.49 -3.07 -9.46
C LEU A 91 3.17 -1.98 -8.62
N ALA A 92 4.51 -1.96 -8.59
CA ALA A 92 5.27 -0.93 -7.87
C ALA A 92 5.11 0.49 -8.46
N GLN A 93 4.76 0.63 -9.74
CA GLN A 93 4.61 1.95 -10.39
C GLN A 93 3.22 2.55 -10.21
N GLU A 94 2.26 1.74 -9.77
CA GLU A 94 0.88 2.15 -9.58
C GLU A 94 0.72 2.99 -8.31
N LYS A 95 0.34 4.25 -8.48
CA LYS A 95 0.16 5.20 -7.38
C LYS A 95 -0.90 4.73 -6.37
N LYS A 96 -1.92 3.98 -6.82
CA LYS A 96 -2.99 3.45 -5.96
C LYS A 96 -2.47 2.40 -4.95
N PHE A 97 -1.33 1.78 -5.23
CA PHE A 97 -0.74 0.73 -4.38
C PHE A 97 0.42 1.24 -3.50
N ARG A 98 0.50 2.56 -3.25
CA ARG A 98 1.46 3.12 -2.29
C ARG A 98 1.31 2.51 -0.88
N GLN A 99 0.10 2.12 -0.50
CA GLN A 99 -0.15 1.44 0.77
C GLN A 99 0.58 0.10 0.88
N ILE A 100 0.71 -0.68 -0.22
CA ILE A 100 1.47 -1.93 -0.23
C ILE A 100 2.94 -1.66 0.12
N LYS A 101 3.52 -0.59 -0.45
CA LYS A 101 4.90 -0.17 -0.14
C LYS A 101 5.07 0.18 1.34
N ASN A 102 4.12 0.94 1.89
CA ASN A 102 4.14 1.31 3.30
C ASN A 102 3.95 0.09 4.22
N ALA A 103 3.10 -0.87 3.84
CA ALA A 103 2.92 -2.12 4.57
C ALA A 103 4.21 -2.96 4.61
N ILE A 104 4.91 -3.09 3.48
CA ILE A 104 6.22 -3.77 3.42
C ILE A 104 7.23 -3.11 4.35
N ILE A 105 7.27 -1.77 4.39
CA ILE A 105 8.16 -1.04 5.29
C ILE A 105 7.78 -1.27 6.76
N GLN A 106 6.49 -1.29 7.08
CA GLN A 106 6.03 -1.59 8.44
C GLN A 106 6.42 -3.02 8.85
N GLU A 107 6.22 -3.98 7.96
CA GLU A 107 6.56 -5.38 8.25
C GLU A 107 8.06 -5.57 8.45
N ALA A 108 8.89 -4.90 7.65
CA ALA A 108 10.34 -4.89 7.86
C ALA A 108 10.73 -4.24 9.21
N GLU A 109 10.03 -3.19 9.65
CA GLU A 109 10.24 -2.63 10.99
C GLU A 109 9.78 -3.57 12.11
N ASN A 110 8.67 -4.30 11.93
CA ASN A 110 8.20 -5.30 12.88
C ASN A 110 9.24 -6.40 13.05
N ILE A 111 9.75 -6.94 11.95
CA ILE A 111 10.86 -7.92 11.94
C ILE A 111 12.07 -7.36 12.67
N ARG A 112 12.49 -6.12 12.36
CA ARG A 112 13.66 -5.47 13.00
C ARG A 112 13.49 -5.32 14.51
N LEU A 113 12.27 -4.99 14.96
CA LEU A 113 11.94 -4.80 16.37
C LEU A 113 11.61 -6.10 17.10
N GLY A 114 11.55 -7.23 16.38
CA GLY A 114 11.12 -8.51 16.92
C GLY A 114 9.65 -8.54 17.34
N VAL A 115 8.83 -7.65 16.77
CA VAL A 115 7.38 -7.64 16.97
C VAL A 115 6.77 -8.67 16.04
N MET A 116 6.09 -9.65 16.61
CA MET A 116 5.32 -10.62 15.82
C MET A 116 3.96 -10.01 15.48
N THR A 117 3.71 -9.81 14.19
CA THR A 117 2.43 -9.34 13.65
C THR A 117 1.75 -10.45 12.85
N PHE A 118 0.42 -10.45 12.85
CA PHE A 118 -0.40 -11.41 12.11
C PHE A 118 -1.33 -10.65 11.16
N GLU A 119 -1.75 -11.28 10.07
CA GLU A 119 -2.61 -10.67 9.03
C GLU A 119 -3.93 -10.12 9.57
N ASP A 120 -4.44 -10.67 10.68
CA ASP A 120 -5.68 -10.27 11.33
C ASP A 120 -5.59 -8.95 12.12
N GLU A 121 -4.37 -8.48 12.42
CA GLU A 121 -4.16 -7.21 13.07
C GLU A 121 -4.38 -6.11 12.02
N LYS A 122 -5.47 -5.34 12.18
CA LYS A 122 -5.78 -4.24 11.26
C LYS A 122 -4.55 -3.35 11.12
N VAL A 123 -4.00 -3.26 9.91
CA VAL A 123 -3.01 -2.24 9.58
C VAL A 123 -3.71 -0.91 9.77
N GLU A 124 -3.53 -0.29 10.93
CA GLU A 124 -4.03 1.04 11.20
C GLU A 124 -3.44 1.96 10.14
N ASP A 125 -4.31 2.70 9.44
CA ASP A 125 -3.93 3.73 8.48
C ASP A 125 -3.08 4.79 9.19
N ARG A 126 -1.77 4.53 9.30
CA ARG A 126 -0.79 5.53 9.73
C ARG A 126 -0.56 6.50 8.59
N ASP A 127 -1.50 7.43 8.45
CA ASP A 127 -1.41 8.73 7.79
C ASP A 127 -0.43 8.81 6.62
N GLU A 128 -0.85 8.26 5.49
CA GLU A 128 -0.57 8.80 4.17
C GLU A 128 -1.85 8.65 3.34
N TRP A 129 -2.78 9.58 3.58
CA TRP A 129 -3.86 9.86 2.64
C TRP A 129 -3.22 9.95 1.25
N VAL A 130 -3.68 9.10 0.34
CA VAL A 130 -3.34 9.21 -1.07
C VAL A 130 -3.84 10.59 -1.50
N GLU A 131 -2.93 11.57 -1.63
CA GLU A 131 -3.18 12.91 -2.20
C GLU A 131 -3.48 12.84 -3.71
N ASN A 132 -4.30 11.88 -4.13
CA ASN A 132 -4.69 11.72 -5.52
C ASN A 132 -6.17 11.35 -5.62
N TRP A 133 -6.99 12.09 -4.89
CA TRP A 133 -8.23 12.55 -5.47
C TRP A 133 -8.03 14.05 -5.65
N GLU A 134 -8.01 14.53 -6.90
CA GLU A 134 -8.03 15.97 -7.16
C GLU A 134 -9.44 16.46 -6.80
N VAL A 135 -9.72 16.52 -5.50
CA VAL A 135 -10.99 17.01 -4.98
C VAL A 135 -10.94 18.52 -5.15
N SER A 136 -11.85 19.08 -5.94
CA SER A 136 -11.96 20.52 -6.15
C SER A 136 -11.93 21.26 -4.81
N TYR A 137 -11.33 22.47 -4.78
CA TYR A 137 -11.27 23.32 -3.58
C TYR A 137 -12.66 23.46 -2.91
N GLU A 138 -13.72 23.51 -3.71
CA GLU A 138 -15.10 23.58 -3.21
C GLU A 138 -15.50 22.31 -2.45
N CYS A 139 -15.16 21.13 -2.95
CA CYS A 139 -15.47 19.88 -2.27
C CYS A 139 -14.70 19.73 -0.94
N LEU A 140 -13.45 20.19 -0.87
CA LEU A 140 -12.69 20.22 0.39
C LEU A 140 -13.28 21.20 1.40
N ARG A 141 -13.75 22.36 0.93
CA ARG A 141 -14.40 23.38 1.75
C ARG A 141 -15.76 22.93 2.27
N LEU A 142 -16.56 22.27 1.44
CA LEU A 142 -17.85 21.70 1.82
C LEU A 142 -17.68 20.58 2.85
N ARG A 143 -16.72 19.69 2.62
CA ARG A 143 -16.38 18.63 3.59
C ARG A 143 -16.00 19.19 4.96
N ALA A 144 -15.15 20.23 4.99
CA ALA A 144 -14.76 20.88 6.24
C ALA A 144 -15.97 21.46 7.00
N LYS A 145 -16.99 21.99 6.29
CA LYS A 145 -18.24 22.47 6.90
C LYS A 145 -19.10 21.32 7.44
N ILE A 146 -19.26 20.24 6.67
CA ILE A 146 -20.08 19.08 7.06
C ILE A 146 -19.48 18.40 8.31
N GLU A 147 -18.16 18.34 8.40
CA GLU A 147 -17.44 17.69 9.51
C GLU A 147 -17.25 18.61 10.74
N ASP A 148 -17.54 19.92 10.64
CA ASP A 148 -17.35 20.86 11.75
C ASP A 148 -18.42 20.70 12.84
N ARG A 149 -18.05 19.99 13.91
CA ARG A 149 -18.90 19.76 15.09
C ARG A 149 -19.22 21.01 15.90
N LYS A 150 -18.61 22.17 15.58
CA LYS A 150 -18.95 23.46 16.20
C LYS A 150 -20.17 24.11 15.53
N LEU A 151 -20.55 23.66 14.34
CA LEU A 151 -21.76 24.14 13.66
C LEU A 151 -22.99 23.33 14.11
N PRO A 152 -24.16 23.99 14.22
CA PRO A 152 -25.41 23.29 14.46
C PRO A 152 -25.78 22.37 13.28
N LEU A 153 -26.52 21.30 13.57
CA LEU A 153 -26.77 20.19 12.64
C LEU A 153 -27.46 20.63 11.35
N ASP A 154 -28.38 21.59 11.44
CA ASP A 154 -29.10 22.18 10.30
C ASP A 154 -28.16 22.80 9.27
N GLN A 155 -27.12 23.51 9.71
CA GLN A 155 -26.12 24.14 8.84
C GLN A 155 -25.13 23.13 8.23
N ARG A 156 -24.95 21.99 8.89
CA ARG A 156 -24.09 20.90 8.39
C ARG A 156 -24.83 20.07 7.34
N ASP A 157 -26.12 19.85 7.53
CA ASP A 157 -26.99 19.12 6.61
C ASP A 157 -27.25 19.92 5.31
N GLU A 158 -27.34 21.25 5.38
CA GLU A 158 -27.43 22.12 4.19
C GLU A 158 -26.21 21.96 3.28
N ALA A 159 -25.01 21.89 3.85
CA ALA A 159 -23.76 21.71 3.09
C ALA A 159 -23.65 20.33 2.41
N VAL A 160 -24.46 19.33 2.83
CA VAL A 160 -24.55 18.03 2.16
C VAL A 160 -25.34 18.15 0.85
N GLY A 161 -26.31 19.06 0.75
CA GLY A 161 -27.10 19.30 -0.46
C GLY A 161 -26.28 19.94 -1.59
N ASP A 162 -25.22 20.68 -1.26
CA ASP A 162 -24.32 21.33 -2.22
C ASP A 162 -23.30 20.35 -2.88
N LEU A 163 -23.35 19.05 -2.55
CA LEU A 163 -22.48 18.00 -3.10
C LEU A 163 -23.10 17.19 -4.28
N GLU A 164 -24.34 17.47 -4.68
CA GLU A 164 -24.99 16.89 -5.88
C GLU A 164 -24.53 17.57 -7.19
#